data_AF-W2KWZ2-F1
#
_entry.id   AF-W2KWZ2-F1
#
_cell.length_a   1.000
_cell.length_b   1.000
_cell.length_c   1.000
_cell.angle_alpha   90.00
_cell.angle_beta   90.00
_cell.angle_gamma   90.00
#
_symmetry.space_group_name_H-M   'P 1'
#
loop_
_entity.id
_entity.type
_entity.pdbx_description
1 polymer ?
#
loop_
_entity_poly.entity_id
_entity_poly.type
_entity_poly.pdbx_seq_one_letter_code
_entity_poly.pdbx_strand_id
1 'polypeptide(L)'
;EIEAEAIEEPLIQASAPSSSSDTPSASIHEPTLIDEEVTAQDVREACVAKRTQLAYAVSLRVISRWIGSTKKNDSSNYFDGAGQIDLRRFTAADFEAFFLKRGKFFGMSTLNGFRSAIKDLYR
;
A
#
# COMPACT_ATOMS: atom_id res chain seq x y z
N GLU A 1 -19.33 -44.84 -5.72
CA GLU A 1 -20.60 -44.21 -5.30
C GLU A 1 -20.41 -43.82 -3.85
N ILE A 2 -20.54 -42.54 -3.52
CA ILE A 2 -20.37 -42.03 -2.16
C ILE A 2 -21.77 -41.57 -1.76
N GLU A 3 -22.43 -42.38 -0.94
CA GLU A 3 -23.75 -42.07 -0.38
C GLU A 3 -23.63 -40.85 0.53
N ALA A 4 -24.40 -39.82 0.21
CA ALA A 4 -24.65 -38.68 1.10
C ALA A 4 -25.88 -39.02 1.94
N GLU A 5 -25.67 -39.32 3.22
CA GLU A 5 -26.74 -39.51 4.19
C GLU A 5 -27.13 -38.17 4.84
N ALA A 6 -28.39 -38.10 5.22
CA ALA A 6 -29.19 -36.90 5.41
C ALA A 6 -29.15 -36.33 6.83
N ILE A 7 -29.08 -34.99 6.87
CA ILE A 7 -29.71 -33.99 7.75
C ILE A 7 -30.61 -34.52 8.88
N GLU A 8 -30.30 -34.13 10.12
CA GLU A 8 -31.31 -33.89 11.16
C GLU A 8 -30.82 -32.80 12.14
N GLU A 9 -31.34 -31.57 12.01
CA GLU A 9 -31.20 -30.50 13.03
C GLU A 9 -32.54 -30.34 13.76
N PRO A 10 -32.55 -30.18 15.11
CA PRO A 10 -33.76 -30.30 15.90
C PRO A 10 -34.60 -29.01 15.94
N LEU A 11 -35.90 -29.27 15.95
CA LEU A 11 -37.07 -28.41 16.08
C LEU A 11 -36.97 -27.39 17.25
N ILE A 12 -36.95 -26.09 16.97
CA ILE A 12 -37.21 -25.05 17.99
C ILE A 12 -38.71 -24.74 18.02
N GLN A 13 -39.33 -24.99 19.19
CA GLN A 13 -40.74 -24.74 19.47
C GLN A 13 -41.05 -23.23 19.50
N ALA A 14 -42.10 -22.84 18.78
CA ALA A 14 -42.69 -21.51 18.82
C ALA A 14 -43.94 -21.48 19.71
N SER A 15 -44.01 -20.53 20.65
CA SER A 15 -45.19 -20.00 21.36
C SER A 15 -44.67 -18.89 22.30
N ALA A 16 -45.22 -17.68 22.47
CA ALA A 16 -46.31 -16.88 21.89
C ALA A 16 -46.03 -15.39 22.31
N PRO A 17 -46.78 -14.37 21.84
CA PRO A 17 -46.40 -12.96 21.99
C PRO A 17 -46.96 -12.35 23.29
N SER A 18 -46.14 -11.55 23.99
CA SER A 18 -46.61 -10.65 25.03
C SER A 18 -46.36 -9.20 24.62
N SER A 19 -47.47 -8.52 24.37
CA SER A 19 -47.56 -7.08 24.14
C SER A 19 -47.20 -6.33 25.43
N SER A 20 -46.28 -5.36 25.33
CA SER A 20 -46.23 -4.22 26.24
C SER A 20 -45.55 -3.06 25.53
N SER A 21 -46.29 -1.98 25.35
CA SER A 21 -45.78 -0.68 24.97
C SER A 21 -44.74 -0.21 25.98
N ASP A 22 -43.63 0.34 25.48
CA ASP A 22 -43.14 1.64 25.95
C ASP A 22 -42.05 2.12 24.99
N THR A 23 -42.37 3.17 24.24
CA THR A 23 -41.42 3.99 23.50
C THR A 23 -40.86 5.05 24.43
N PRO A 24 -39.54 5.11 24.64
CA PRO A 24 -38.86 6.36 24.87
C PRO A 24 -38.09 6.76 23.61
N SER A 25 -38.55 7.88 23.05
CA SER A 25 -37.83 8.93 22.33
C SER A 25 -36.42 8.62 21.82
N ALA A 26 -36.30 8.72 20.49
CA ALA A 26 -35.11 8.99 19.69
C ALA A 26 -33.79 9.25 20.46
N SER A 27 -32.87 8.32 20.32
CA SER A 27 -31.45 8.67 20.19
C SER A 27 -31.00 8.11 18.85
N ILE A 28 -31.23 8.90 17.79
CA ILE A 28 -30.44 8.74 16.58
C ILE A 28 -29.01 8.96 17.06
N HIS A 29 -28.23 7.89 17.15
CA HIS A 29 -26.81 8.03 17.26
C HIS A 29 -26.39 8.73 15.96
N GLU A 30 -26.19 10.04 16.08
CA GLU A 30 -25.49 10.84 15.09
C GLU A 30 -24.29 10.01 14.65
N PRO A 31 -24.19 9.61 13.37
CA PRO A 31 -22.95 9.05 12.88
C PRO A 31 -21.96 10.17 13.09
N THR A 32 -21.13 10.04 14.12
CA THR A 32 -19.94 10.86 14.30
C THR A 32 -19.17 10.64 13.00
N LEU A 33 -19.33 11.58 12.07
CA LEU A 33 -18.46 11.69 10.93
C LEU A 33 -17.12 11.99 11.56
N ILE A 34 -16.35 10.92 11.80
CA ILE A 34 -14.91 11.02 11.84
C ILE A 34 -14.56 11.63 10.49
N ASP A 35 -14.46 12.95 10.45
CA ASP A 35 -13.71 13.68 9.45
C ASP A 35 -12.26 13.21 9.63
N GLU A 36 -11.98 12.00 9.16
CA GLU A 36 -10.62 11.54 8.94
C GLU A 36 -10.04 12.50 7.91
N GLU A 37 -9.18 13.39 8.41
CA GLU A 37 -8.45 14.34 7.59
C GLU A 37 -7.71 13.56 6.51
N VAL A 38 -8.19 13.69 5.27
CA VAL A 38 -7.60 13.00 4.12
C VAL A 38 -6.18 13.54 3.92
N THR A 39 -5.20 12.69 4.19
CA THR A 39 -3.80 13.05 4.01
C THR A 39 -3.39 12.94 2.55
N ALA A 40 -2.28 13.59 2.19
CA ALA A 40 -1.67 13.37 0.87
C ALA A 40 -1.32 11.88 0.63
N GLN A 41 -1.04 11.11 1.70
CA GLN A 41 -0.80 9.67 1.61
C GLN A 41 -2.07 8.91 1.22
N ASP A 42 -3.22 9.26 1.77
CA ASP A 42 -4.49 8.59 1.45
C ASP A 42 -4.89 8.82 -0.01
N VAL A 43 -4.68 10.04 -0.52
CA VAL A 43 -4.88 10.34 -1.95
C VAL A 43 -3.92 9.52 -2.81
N ARG A 44 -2.64 9.42 -2.43
CA ARG A 44 -1.66 8.57 -3.15
C ARG A 44 -2.12 7.11 -3.18
N GLU A 45 -2.57 6.59 -2.05
CA GLU A 45 -2.99 5.21 -1.93
C GLU A 45 -4.27 4.91 -2.71
N ALA A 46 -5.19 5.87 -2.80
CA ALA A 46 -6.38 5.78 -3.62
C ALA A 46 -6.08 5.86 -5.13
N CYS A 47 -5.07 6.65 -5.54
CA CYS A 47 -4.73 6.85 -6.95
C CYS A 47 -3.80 5.77 -7.54
N VAL A 48 -3.07 5.03 -6.70
CA VAL A 48 -2.12 4.00 -7.13
C VAL A 48 -2.55 2.65 -6.61
N ALA A 49 -2.81 1.70 -7.52
CA ALA A 49 -3.16 0.33 -7.13
C ALA A 49 -2.11 -0.27 -6.17
N LYS A 50 -2.56 -0.96 -5.12
CA LYS A 50 -1.67 -1.58 -4.10
C LYS A 50 -0.55 -2.42 -4.70
N ARG A 51 -0.82 -3.16 -5.78
CA ARG A 51 0.18 -3.97 -6.50
C ARG A 51 1.31 -3.10 -7.08
N THR A 52 0.97 -1.92 -7.59
CA THR A 52 1.91 -0.95 -8.14
C THR A 52 2.73 -0.32 -7.03
N GLN A 53 2.14 0.02 -5.89
CA GLN A 53 2.88 0.51 -4.72
C GLN A 53 3.93 -0.50 -4.25
N LEU A 54 3.57 -1.78 -4.17
CA LEU A 54 4.51 -2.85 -3.83
C LEU A 54 5.63 -2.97 -4.86
N ALA A 55 5.31 -2.87 -6.16
CA ALA A 55 6.32 -2.86 -7.21
C ALA A 55 7.28 -1.66 -7.08
N TYR A 56 6.76 -0.48 -6.75
CA TYR A 56 7.58 0.71 -6.50
C TYR A 56 8.48 0.52 -5.28
N ALA A 57 7.96 0.01 -4.16
CA ALA A 57 8.75 -0.27 -2.97
C ALA A 57 9.92 -1.24 -3.26
N VAL A 58 9.66 -2.28 -4.06
CA VAL A 58 10.71 -3.21 -4.51
C VAL A 58 11.74 -2.48 -5.37
N SER A 59 11.30 -1.69 -6.35
CA SER A 59 12.18 -0.89 -7.20
C SER A 59 13.07 0.06 -6.40
N LEU A 60 12.50 0.79 -5.44
CA LEU A 60 13.23 1.71 -4.58
C LEU A 60 14.25 0.98 -3.71
N ARG A 61 13.89 -0.15 -3.08
CA ARG A 61 14.82 -0.96 -2.28
C ARG A 61 16.03 -1.42 -3.11
N VAL A 62 15.79 -1.80 -4.37
CA VAL A 62 16.83 -2.24 -5.30
C VAL A 62 17.80 -1.10 -5.66
N ILE A 63 17.30 0.14 -5.76
CA ILE A 63 18.11 1.35 -5.98
C ILE A 63 18.86 1.72 -4.69
N SER A 64 18.20 1.77 -3.54
CA SER A 64 18.82 2.08 -2.23
C SER A 64 19.99 1.15 -1.92
N ARG A 65 19.85 -0.15 -2.20
CA ARG A 65 20.95 -1.12 -2.04
C ARG A 65 22.12 -0.85 -2.98
N TRP A 66 21.85 -0.40 -4.21
CA TRP A 66 22.90 -0.01 -5.14
C TRP A 66 23.63 1.25 -4.68
N ILE A 67 22.91 2.26 -4.17
CA ILE A 67 23.49 3.49 -3.59
C ILE A 67 24.44 3.11 -2.45
N GLY A 68 23.99 2.31 -1.48
CA GLY A 68 24.83 1.89 -0.35
C GLY A 68 26.06 1.06 -0.78
N SER A 69 25.97 0.33 -1.89
CA SER A 69 27.09 -0.46 -2.40
C SER A 69 28.12 0.36 -3.18
N THR A 70 27.69 1.44 -3.84
CA THR A 70 28.52 2.21 -4.78
C THR A 70 29.03 3.53 -4.22
N LYS A 71 28.29 4.14 -3.29
CA LYS A 71 28.58 5.46 -2.71
C LYS A 71 29.02 5.34 -1.26
N LYS A 72 29.82 4.31 -0.90
CA LYS A 72 30.08 3.87 0.48
C LYS A 72 30.29 4.98 1.54
N ASN A 73 31.05 6.03 1.23
CA ASN A 73 31.34 7.12 2.17
C ASN A 73 30.27 8.23 2.18
N ASP A 74 29.48 8.33 1.11
CA ASP A 74 28.49 9.39 0.89
C ASP A 74 27.06 8.86 0.82
N SER A 75 26.83 7.57 1.08
CA SER A 75 25.53 6.95 0.84
C SER A 75 24.45 7.52 1.74
N SER A 76 24.78 7.90 2.97
CA SER A 76 23.86 8.55 3.91
C SER A 76 23.32 9.87 3.35
N ASN A 77 24.09 10.58 2.54
CA ASN A 77 23.63 11.80 1.91
C ASN A 77 22.49 11.53 0.93
N TYR A 78 22.36 10.35 0.34
CA TYR A 78 21.30 10.06 -0.64
C TYR A 78 19.94 9.74 -0.01
N PHE A 79 19.81 9.77 1.31
CA PHE A 79 18.57 9.45 2.00
C PHE A 79 18.07 10.65 2.81
N ASP A 80 16.76 10.83 2.84
CA ASP A 80 16.10 11.85 3.66
C ASP A 80 15.95 11.39 5.12
N GLY A 81 15.35 12.24 5.97
CA GLY A 81 15.11 11.92 7.38
C GLY A 81 14.16 10.74 7.61
N ALA A 82 13.39 10.33 6.58
CA ALA A 82 12.52 9.15 6.62
C ALA A 82 13.21 7.89 6.07
N GLY A 83 14.47 7.99 5.62
CA GLY A 83 15.23 6.89 5.02
C GLY A 83 14.85 6.59 3.57
N GLN A 84 14.04 7.44 2.93
CA GLN A 84 13.72 7.34 1.51
C GLN A 84 14.79 8.03 0.67
N ILE A 85 14.84 7.72 -0.63
CA ILE A 85 15.83 8.33 -1.53
C ILE A 85 15.55 9.84 -1.63
N ASP A 86 16.52 10.66 -1.23
CA ASP A 86 16.46 12.11 -1.38
C ASP A 86 16.66 12.47 -2.86
N LEU A 87 15.57 12.84 -3.53
CA LEU A 87 15.57 13.23 -4.94
C LEU A 87 16.34 14.53 -5.23
N ARG A 88 16.67 15.33 -4.21
CA ARG A 88 17.55 16.51 -4.39
C ARG A 88 19.00 16.12 -4.62
N ARG A 89 19.37 14.91 -4.19
CA ARG A 89 20.74 14.38 -4.27
C ARG A 89 20.87 13.20 -5.21
N PHE A 90 19.82 12.39 -5.37
CA PHE A 90 19.76 11.36 -6.39
C PHE A 90 19.46 11.99 -7.76
N THR A 91 20.50 12.11 -8.59
CA THR A 91 20.40 12.81 -9.88
C THR A 91 20.07 11.86 -11.03
N ALA A 92 19.73 12.43 -12.19
CA ALA A 92 19.61 11.67 -13.44
C ALA A 92 20.90 10.89 -13.78
N ALA A 93 22.07 11.48 -13.50
CA ALA A 93 23.36 10.81 -13.71
C ALA A 93 23.53 9.59 -12.78
N ASP A 94 23.02 9.64 -11.56
CA ASP A 94 23.01 8.46 -10.68
C ASP A 94 22.07 7.38 -11.19
N PHE A 95 20.91 7.76 -11.74
CA PHE A 95 20.00 6.82 -12.39
C PHE A 95 20.64 6.17 -13.64
N GLU A 96 21.37 6.94 -14.44
CA GLU A 96 22.15 6.42 -15.56
C GLU A 96 23.31 5.52 -15.11
N ALA A 97 24.02 5.86 -14.04
CA ALA A 97 25.08 5.02 -13.47
C ALA A 97 24.52 3.71 -12.89
N PHE A 98 23.37 3.77 -12.22
CA PHE A 98 22.60 2.61 -11.80
C PHE A 98 22.27 1.75 -13.02
N PHE A 99 21.82 2.38 -14.11
CA PHE A 99 21.53 1.73 -15.37
C PHE A 99 22.77 1.09 -16.00
N LEU A 100 23.89 1.78 -16.13
CA LEU A 100 25.09 1.25 -16.77
C LEU A 100 25.65 0.01 -16.06
N LYS A 101 25.50 -0.06 -14.73
CA LYS A 101 25.92 -1.24 -13.96
C LYS A 101 25.01 -2.45 -14.13
N ARG A 102 23.72 -2.23 -14.42
CA ARG A 102 22.66 -3.24 -14.33
C ARG A 102 21.88 -3.47 -15.63
N GLY A 103 22.00 -2.59 -16.62
CA GLY A 103 21.21 -2.52 -17.84
C GLY A 103 21.46 -3.67 -18.81
N LYS A 104 22.57 -4.40 -18.66
CA LYS A 104 22.79 -5.68 -19.36
C LYS A 104 21.89 -6.81 -18.82
N PHE A 105 21.29 -6.65 -17.63
CA PHE A 105 20.50 -7.68 -16.95
C PHE A 105 19.00 -7.38 -16.89
N PHE A 106 18.55 -6.14 -17.17
CA PHE A 106 17.14 -5.75 -17.04
C PHE A 106 16.53 -5.40 -18.40
N GLY A 107 15.35 -5.96 -18.67
CA GLY A 107 14.56 -5.58 -19.84
C GLY A 107 13.96 -4.17 -19.71
N MET A 108 13.53 -3.58 -20.84
CA MET A 108 12.92 -2.24 -20.90
C MET A 108 11.73 -2.07 -19.95
N SER A 109 10.94 -3.12 -19.74
CA SER A 109 9.80 -3.11 -18.81
C SER A 109 10.24 -2.86 -17.37
N THR A 110 11.32 -3.48 -16.92
CA THR A 110 11.87 -3.28 -15.58
C THR A 110 12.45 -1.87 -15.41
N LEU A 111 13.07 -1.33 -16.45
CA LEU A 111 13.57 0.05 -16.46
C LEU A 111 12.45 1.07 -16.31
N ASN A 112 11.36 0.89 -17.05
CA ASN A 112 10.16 1.72 -16.90
C ASN A 112 9.57 1.60 -15.49
N GLY A 113 9.67 0.42 -14.86
CA GLY A 113 9.34 0.22 -13.45
C GLY A 113 10.17 1.10 -12.51
N PHE A 114 11.50 1.05 -12.62
CA PHE A 114 12.39 1.89 -11.81
C PHE A 114 12.13 3.39 -12.02
N ARG A 115 11.98 3.81 -13.28
CA ARG A 115 11.67 5.21 -13.61
C ARG A 115 10.34 5.66 -13.01
N SER A 116 9.32 4.80 -13.05
CA SER A 116 8.00 5.10 -12.50
C SER A 116 8.05 5.23 -10.98
N ALA A 117 8.79 4.34 -10.30
CA ALA A 117 8.98 4.40 -8.86
C ALA A 117 9.70 5.68 -8.40
N ILE A 118 10.74 6.11 -9.11
CA ILE A 118 11.42 7.38 -8.83
C ILE A 118 10.50 8.58 -9.11
N LYS A 119 9.69 8.51 -10.19
CA LYS A 119 8.71 9.56 -10.50
C LYS A 119 7.63 9.69 -9.43
N ASP A 120 7.23 8.58 -8.83
CA ASP A 120 6.24 8.55 -7.75
C ASP A 120 6.71 9.30 -6.51
N LEU A 121 8.02 9.29 -6.22
CA LEU A 121 8.63 10.05 -5.12
C LEU A 121 8.58 11.58 -5.30
N TYR A 122 8.32 12.11 -6.50
CA TYR A 122 8.24 13.56 -6.74
C TYR A 122 6.90 14.20 -6.29
N ARG A 123 5.89 13.40 -5.94
CA ARG A 123 4.49 13.85 -5.86
C ARG A 123 4.01 14.22 -4.46
#